data_AF-A0A9E2U515-F1
#
_entry.id   AF-A0A9E2U515-F1
#
_cell.length_a   1.000
_cell.length_b   1.000
_cell.length_c   1.000
_cell.angle_alpha   90.00
_cell.angle_beta   90.00
_cell.angle_gamma   90.00
#
_symmetry.space_group_name_H-M   'P 1'
#
loop_
_entity.id
_entity.type
_entity.pdbx_description
1 polymer ?
#
loop_
_entity_poly.entity_id
_entity_poly.type
_entity_poly.pdbx_seq_one_letter_code
_entity_poly.pdbx_strand_id
1 'polypeptide(L)'
;MEITKLVKTALGETRMLILGAQILLGFELSGVFRNGFTDLPLHARYLDGVALLLMIITVALLIAPDTYHHYIEYNADTGQFHQFISRMAGGALLPFALSLGIALFIIGEFIGGLPLAASSGGFFVSLGLGCWFGFPYLRSRHTGQEERATTAREQSMKQQTSMEQRIDQMLTEARVVLPGVQALLGFQLVSVLTQAFEKLPASSKVLHAASLACITVSVVLLITPAAYHRIVFAGQDTEEVHRVGSRFIALATIPLALGIAGDLYVVLAEITASAMVAAVIAGAALLLLVGLGHAFPAVVQLRRLRL
;
A
#
# COMPACT_ATOMS: atom_id res chain seq x y z
N MET A 1 17.69 3.07 -25.97
CA MET A 1 16.22 2.87 -25.96
C MET A 1 15.76 2.16 -24.70
N GLU A 2 16.45 1.11 -24.22
CA GLU A 2 16.06 0.43 -22.97
C GLU A 2 16.19 1.27 -21.69
N ILE A 3 17.25 2.07 -21.53
CA ILE A 3 17.44 2.85 -20.28
C ILE A 3 16.37 3.93 -20.10
N THR A 4 16.02 4.66 -21.17
CA THR A 4 14.91 5.63 -21.19
C THR A 4 13.60 5.04 -20.69
N LYS A 5 13.34 3.80 -21.09
CA LYS A 5 12.15 3.08 -20.67
C LYS A 5 12.20 2.70 -19.19
N LEU A 6 13.32 2.13 -18.73
CA LEU A 6 13.52 1.77 -17.32
C LEU A 6 13.37 3.00 -16.40
N VAL A 7 13.93 4.14 -16.82
CA VAL A 7 13.80 5.41 -16.11
C VAL A 7 12.34 5.87 -16.05
N LYS A 8 11.60 5.82 -17.16
CA LYS A 8 10.19 6.19 -17.22
C LYS A 8 9.33 5.31 -16.30
N THR A 9 9.53 4.00 -16.29
CA THR A 9 8.79 3.08 -15.43
C THR A 9 9.12 3.32 -13.95
N ALA A 10 10.40 3.50 -13.61
CA ALA A 10 10.85 3.81 -12.25
C ALA A 10 10.30 5.14 -11.72
N LEU A 11 10.24 6.18 -12.55
CA LEU A 11 9.59 7.46 -12.20
C LEU A 11 8.08 7.28 -12.01
N GLY A 12 7.41 6.50 -12.86
CA GLY A 12 5.99 6.17 -12.71
C GLY A 12 5.67 5.42 -11.41
N GLU A 13 6.54 4.49 -11.00
CA GLU A 13 6.44 3.82 -9.70
C GLU A 13 6.71 4.75 -8.53
N THR A 14 7.68 5.65 -8.65
CA THR A 14 7.96 6.63 -7.60
C THR A 14 6.76 7.54 -7.41
N ARG A 15 6.16 8.04 -8.49
CA ARG A 15 4.92 8.86 -8.47
C ARG A 15 3.74 8.15 -7.82
N MET A 16 3.61 6.83 -8.03
CA MET A 16 2.62 6.00 -7.34
C MET A 16 2.72 6.17 -5.81
N LEU A 17 3.95 6.05 -5.29
CA LEU A 17 4.22 6.10 -3.86
C LEU A 17 4.16 7.54 -3.33
N ILE A 18 4.58 8.53 -4.12
CA ILE A 18 4.53 9.95 -3.73
C ILE A 18 3.12 10.38 -3.38
N LEU A 19 2.15 10.15 -4.28
CA LEU A 19 0.78 10.63 -4.07
C LEU A 19 0.19 10.03 -2.78
N GLY A 20 0.49 8.75 -2.54
CA GLY A 20 0.14 8.05 -1.33
C GLY A 20 0.75 8.59 -0.05
N ALA A 21 2.07 8.77 -0.06
CA ALA A 21 2.81 9.31 1.08
C ALA A 21 2.39 10.75 1.38
N GLN A 22 2.09 11.56 0.37
CA GLN A 22 1.57 12.91 0.54
C GLN A 22 0.19 12.93 1.19
N ILE A 23 -0.70 12.02 0.78
CA ILE A 23 -2.02 11.86 1.39
C ILE A 23 -1.88 11.50 2.87
N LEU A 24 -1.07 10.49 3.20
CA LEU A 24 -0.83 10.09 4.59
C LEU A 24 -0.15 11.19 5.42
N LEU A 25 0.82 11.89 4.87
CA LEU A 25 1.45 13.06 5.51
C LEU A 25 0.41 14.13 5.85
N GLY A 26 -0.52 14.42 4.94
CA GLY A 26 -1.61 15.36 5.18
C GLY A 26 -2.51 14.95 6.35
N PHE A 27 -2.74 13.65 6.51
CA PHE A 27 -3.50 13.12 7.63
C PHE A 27 -2.77 13.18 8.95
N GLU A 28 -1.49 12.80 8.99
CA GLU A 28 -0.67 12.95 10.19
C GLU A 28 -0.61 14.43 10.64
N LEU A 29 -0.39 15.35 9.70
CA LEU A 29 -0.42 16.80 9.99
C LEU A 29 -1.77 17.26 10.55
N SER A 30 -2.87 16.71 10.03
CA SER A 30 -4.21 17.01 10.51
C SER A 30 -4.54 16.37 11.85
N GLY A 31 -3.90 15.23 12.18
CA GLY A 31 -4.12 14.46 13.40
C GLY A 31 -3.81 15.26 14.66
N VAL A 32 -2.72 16.03 14.65
CA VAL A 32 -2.28 16.90 15.76
C VAL A 32 -3.35 17.93 16.15
N PHE A 33 -4.17 18.37 15.19
CA PHE A 33 -5.22 19.37 15.42
C PHE A 33 -6.57 18.75 15.79
N ARG A 34 -6.66 17.41 15.94
CA ARG A 34 -7.89 16.76 16.40
C ARG A 34 -7.99 16.82 17.92
N ASN A 35 -9.22 16.96 18.42
CA ASN A 35 -9.48 17.14 19.84
C ASN A 35 -8.96 15.99 20.73
N GLY A 36 -8.96 14.74 20.25
CA GLY A 36 -8.45 13.58 21.01
C GLY A 36 -6.92 13.50 21.06
N PHE A 37 -6.19 14.32 20.30
CA PHE A 37 -4.73 14.36 20.38
C PHE A 37 -4.24 14.86 21.76
N THR A 38 -5.01 15.75 22.40
CA THR A 38 -4.68 16.25 23.74
C THR A 38 -4.90 15.23 24.85
N ASP A 39 -5.57 14.12 24.56
CA ASP A 39 -5.82 13.04 25.51
C ASP A 39 -4.79 11.91 25.40
N LEU A 40 -3.96 11.92 24.34
CA LEU A 40 -2.86 10.98 24.18
C LEU A 40 -1.77 11.16 25.26
N PRO A 41 -1.14 10.07 25.73
CA PRO A 41 -0.02 10.16 26.64
C PRO A 41 1.18 10.87 25.98
N LEU A 42 2.05 11.46 26.82
CA LEU A 42 3.13 12.33 26.35
C LEU A 42 4.06 11.62 25.34
N HIS A 43 4.39 10.34 25.58
CA HIS A 43 5.23 9.56 24.68
C HIS A 43 4.57 9.29 23.34
N ALA A 44 3.25 9.08 23.28
CA ALA A 44 2.52 8.89 22.03
C ALA A 44 2.53 10.17 21.17
N ARG A 45 2.48 11.36 21.80
CA ARG A 45 2.62 12.63 21.06
C ARG A 45 4.02 12.84 20.50
N TYR A 46 5.06 12.46 21.23
CA TYR A 46 6.43 12.50 20.70
C TYR A 46 6.62 11.48 19.58
N LEU A 47 6.04 10.28 19.72
CA LEU A 47 6.05 9.27 18.67
C LEU A 47 5.33 9.74 17.40
N ASP A 48 4.20 10.44 17.52
CA ASP A 48 3.53 11.07 16.38
C ASP A 48 4.44 12.08 15.67
N GLY A 49 5.17 12.91 16.42
CA GLY A 49 6.20 13.79 15.86
C GLY A 49 7.33 13.03 15.15
N VAL A 50 7.75 11.88 15.66
CA VAL A 50 8.73 11.00 15.00
C VAL A 50 8.15 10.40 13.71
N ALA A 51 6.89 9.95 13.72
CA ALA A 51 6.20 9.43 12.54
C ALA A 51 6.11 10.48 11.44
N LEU A 52 5.73 11.72 11.80
CA LEU A 52 5.70 12.87 10.89
C LEU A 52 7.08 13.13 10.24
N LEU A 53 8.16 13.13 11.03
CA LEU A 53 9.51 13.31 10.50
C LEU A 53 9.90 12.18 9.55
N LEU A 54 9.58 10.92 9.88
CA LEU A 54 9.81 9.77 9.02
C LEU A 54 9.00 9.87 7.71
N MET A 55 7.76 10.35 7.77
CA MET A 55 6.93 10.55 6.59
C MET A 55 7.44 11.70 5.71
N ILE A 56 7.93 12.79 6.31
CA ILE A 56 8.62 13.87 5.58
C ILE A 56 9.87 13.33 4.87
N ILE A 57 10.69 12.53 5.56
CA ILE A 57 11.87 11.88 4.95
C ILE A 57 11.44 10.98 3.79
N THR A 58 10.36 10.22 3.96
CA THR A 58 9.81 9.36 2.90
C THR A 58 9.43 10.19 1.67
N VAL A 59 8.64 11.25 1.84
CA VAL A 59 8.22 12.13 0.75
C VAL A 59 9.43 12.80 0.10
N ALA A 60 10.41 13.27 0.88
CA ALA A 60 11.63 13.88 0.35
C ALA A 60 12.44 12.89 -0.51
N LEU A 61 12.62 11.65 -0.04
CA LEU A 61 13.31 10.60 -0.79
C LEU A 61 12.56 10.23 -2.07
N LEU A 62 11.22 10.27 -2.07
CA LEU A 62 10.43 9.99 -3.27
C LEU A 62 10.42 11.15 -4.26
N ILE A 63 10.50 12.41 -3.81
CA ILE A 63 10.55 13.59 -4.69
C ILE A 63 11.95 13.79 -5.30
N ALA A 64 13.02 13.41 -4.59
CA ALA A 64 14.40 13.64 -5.01
C ALA A 64 14.77 13.17 -6.43
N PRO A 65 14.28 12.02 -6.95
CA PRO A 65 14.61 11.59 -8.30
C PRO A 65 13.94 12.43 -9.39
N ASP A 66 12.68 12.83 -9.20
CA ASP A 66 11.97 13.70 -10.16
C ASP A 66 12.64 15.09 -10.22
N THR A 67 13.10 15.63 -9.08
CA THR A 67 13.83 16.91 -9.07
C THR A 67 15.21 16.79 -9.68
N TYR A 68 15.96 15.73 -9.36
CA TYR A 68 17.31 15.51 -9.93
C TYR A 68 17.27 15.39 -11.46
N HIS A 69 16.31 14.66 -12.01
CA HIS A 69 16.10 14.55 -13.46
C HIS A 69 15.88 15.91 -14.12
N HIS A 70 15.16 16.82 -13.44
CA HIS A 70 14.85 18.13 -14.00
C HIS A 70 16.03 19.11 -13.96
N TYR A 71 16.94 18.97 -12.99
CA TYR A 71 18.04 19.92 -12.76
C TYR A 71 19.39 19.56 -13.41
N ILE A 72 19.74 18.27 -13.51
CA ILE A 72 21.13 17.86 -13.83
C ILE A 72 21.24 17.06 -15.13
N GLU A 73 20.32 16.14 -15.40
CA GLU A 73 20.31 15.29 -16.60
C GLU A 73 19.23 15.74 -17.57
N TYR A 74 19.51 16.79 -18.35
CA TYR A 74 18.63 17.21 -19.45
C TYR A 74 18.60 16.09 -20.52
N ASN A 75 17.60 15.19 -20.47
CA ASN A 75 17.29 14.12 -21.42
C ASN A 75 18.33 12.99 -21.60
N ALA A 76 19.33 12.87 -20.73
CA ALA A 76 20.26 11.74 -20.78
C ALA A 76 19.80 10.65 -19.80
N ASP A 77 19.00 9.70 -20.27
CA ASP A 77 18.64 8.52 -19.47
C ASP A 77 19.87 7.63 -19.28
N THR A 78 20.63 7.86 -18.21
CA THR A 78 21.81 7.08 -17.88
C THR A 78 21.49 5.93 -16.93
N GLY A 79 22.28 4.85 -16.99
CA GLY A 79 22.13 3.73 -16.05
C GLY A 79 22.39 4.13 -14.59
N GLN A 80 23.17 5.20 -14.36
CA GLN A 80 23.43 5.73 -13.02
C GLN A 80 22.17 6.39 -12.43
N PHE A 81 21.42 7.13 -13.26
CA PHE A 81 20.16 7.73 -12.87
C PHE A 81 19.09 6.69 -12.48
N HIS A 82 18.99 5.61 -13.25
CA HIS A 82 18.08 4.49 -12.94
C HIS A 82 18.39 3.85 -11.57
N GLN A 83 19.67 3.64 -11.26
CA GLN A 83 20.10 3.14 -9.94
C GLN A 83 19.81 4.14 -8.83
N PHE A 84 19.94 5.44 -9.11
CA PHE A 84 19.61 6.50 -8.16
C PHE A 84 18.13 6.50 -7.80
N ILE A 85 17.22 6.51 -8.78
CA ILE A 85 15.76 6.38 -8.56
C ILE A 85 15.47 5.14 -7.71
N SER A 86 16.08 4.00 -8.09
CA SER A 86 15.84 2.73 -7.42
C SER A 86 16.26 2.72 -5.95
N ARG A 87 17.41 3.34 -5.64
CA ARG A 87 17.91 3.46 -4.26
C ARG A 87 17.08 4.41 -3.43
N MET A 88 16.69 5.55 -3.97
CA MET A 88 15.87 6.54 -3.27
C MET A 88 14.48 5.97 -2.95
N ALA A 89 13.80 5.41 -3.94
CA ALA A 89 12.49 4.81 -3.75
C ALA A 89 12.54 3.54 -2.87
N GLY A 90 13.62 2.75 -2.96
CA GLY A 90 13.88 1.63 -2.04
C GLY A 90 14.12 2.09 -0.60
N GLY A 91 14.94 3.13 -0.43
CA GLY A 91 15.24 3.72 0.87
C GLY A 91 14.02 4.35 1.54
N ALA A 92 13.09 4.91 0.77
CA ALA A 92 11.84 5.51 1.25
C ALA A 92 10.88 4.50 1.92
N LEU A 93 10.93 3.21 1.55
CA LEU A 93 10.02 2.20 2.11
C LEU A 93 10.26 1.91 3.59
N LEU A 94 11.50 2.07 4.07
CA LEU A 94 11.84 1.86 5.49
C LEU A 94 11.22 2.91 6.42
N PRO A 95 11.46 4.23 6.22
CA PRO A 95 10.83 5.25 7.06
C PRO A 95 9.30 5.25 6.90
N PHE A 96 8.77 4.91 5.72
CA PHE A 96 7.32 4.71 5.52
C PHE A 96 6.77 3.57 6.39
N ALA A 97 7.42 2.40 6.42
CA ALA A 97 7.02 1.27 7.26
C ALA A 97 7.00 1.66 8.74
N LEU A 98 8.04 2.37 9.19
CA LEU A 98 8.19 2.79 10.58
C LEU A 98 7.14 3.84 10.99
N SER A 99 6.92 4.86 10.16
CA SER A 99 5.88 5.88 10.39
C SER A 99 4.50 5.23 10.50
N LEU A 100 4.15 4.35 9.55
CA LEU A 100 2.88 3.62 9.58
C LEU A 100 2.77 2.70 10.81
N GLY A 101 3.86 2.04 11.18
CA GLY A 101 3.95 1.25 12.40
C GLY A 101 3.71 2.04 13.67
N ILE A 102 4.26 3.26 13.75
CA ILE A 102 4.05 4.17 14.86
C ILE A 102 2.60 4.65 14.90
N ALA A 103 2.00 5.00 13.76
CA ALA A 103 0.59 5.38 13.70
C ALA A 103 -0.34 4.27 14.25
N LEU A 104 -0.05 3.01 13.88
CA LEU A 104 -0.80 1.84 14.34
C LEU A 104 -0.49 1.46 15.80
N PHE A 105 0.70 1.77 16.30
CA PHE A 105 1.04 1.67 17.71
C PHE A 105 0.21 2.66 18.53
N ILE A 106 0.15 3.93 18.11
CA ILE A 106 -0.61 4.99 18.80
C ILE A 106 -2.08 4.59 18.91
N ILE A 107 -2.66 4.05 17.84
CA ILE A 107 -4.06 3.59 17.83
C ILE A 107 -4.24 2.35 18.68
N GLY A 108 -3.31 1.38 18.61
CA GLY A 108 -3.36 0.19 19.47
C GLY A 108 -3.31 0.56 20.95
N GLU A 109 -2.50 1.55 21.31
CA GLU A 109 -2.41 2.07 22.68
C GLU A 109 -3.70 2.77 23.11
N PHE A 110 -4.26 3.60 22.23
CA PHE A 110 -5.51 4.30 22.46
C PHE A 110 -6.69 3.35 22.69
N ILE A 111 -6.74 2.23 21.96
CA ILE A 111 -7.88 1.29 22.00
C ILE A 111 -7.73 0.23 23.10
N GLY A 112 -6.55 -0.35 23.25
CA GLY A 112 -6.33 -1.54 24.09
C GLY A 112 -5.06 -1.49 24.95
N GLY A 113 -4.42 -0.32 25.05
CA GLY A 113 -3.22 -0.12 25.83
C GLY A 113 -1.95 -0.71 25.20
N LEU A 114 -0.87 -0.68 25.97
CA LEU A 114 0.48 -1.04 25.52
C LEU A 114 0.64 -2.43 24.87
N PRO A 115 0.02 -3.54 25.34
CA PRO A 115 0.24 -4.85 24.72
C PRO A 115 -0.34 -4.92 23.32
N LEU A 116 -1.50 -4.28 23.10
CA LEU A 116 -2.12 -4.20 21.79
C LEU A 116 -1.29 -3.29 20.87
N ALA A 117 -0.80 -2.16 21.39
CA ALA A 117 0.08 -1.22 20.70
C ALA A 117 1.36 -1.87 20.16
N ALA A 118 2.09 -2.58 21.03
CA ALA A 118 3.34 -3.23 20.67
C ALA A 118 3.10 -4.34 19.63
N SER A 119 2.02 -5.10 19.79
CA SER A 119 1.65 -6.17 18.86
C SER A 119 1.24 -5.61 17.50
N SER A 120 0.38 -4.59 17.44
CA SER A 120 -0.08 -4.00 16.18
C SER A 120 1.05 -3.30 15.44
N GLY A 121 1.75 -2.37 16.09
CA GLY A 121 2.85 -1.62 15.48
C GLY A 121 3.97 -2.56 15.00
N GLY A 122 4.41 -3.47 15.87
CA GLY A 122 5.46 -4.44 15.54
C GLY A 122 5.06 -5.39 14.41
N PHE A 123 3.82 -5.89 14.42
CA PHE A 123 3.30 -6.75 13.36
C PHE A 123 3.29 -6.05 12.00
N PHE A 124 2.77 -4.82 11.91
CA PHE A 124 2.66 -4.11 10.64
C PHE A 124 4.00 -3.63 10.10
N VAL A 125 4.93 -3.23 10.97
CA VAL A 125 6.32 -2.97 10.56
C VAL A 125 6.95 -4.25 10.00
N SER A 126 6.81 -5.37 10.71
CA SER A 126 7.37 -6.66 10.28
C SER A 126 6.75 -7.14 8.98
N LEU A 127 5.43 -6.96 8.81
CA LEU A 127 4.71 -7.30 7.59
C LEU A 127 5.17 -6.43 6.41
N GLY A 128 5.27 -5.11 6.61
CA GLY A 128 5.75 -4.17 5.59
C GLY A 128 7.19 -4.49 5.17
N LEU A 129 8.11 -4.61 6.13
CA LEU A 129 9.51 -4.95 5.84
C LEU A 129 9.65 -6.36 5.24
N GLY A 130 8.86 -7.32 5.71
CA GLY A 130 8.80 -8.68 5.19
C GLY A 130 8.34 -8.72 3.73
N CYS A 131 7.28 -7.99 3.38
CA CYS A 131 6.77 -7.92 2.02
C CYS A 131 7.68 -7.09 1.09
N TRP A 132 8.20 -5.96 1.56
CA TRP A 132 8.93 -5.01 0.72
C TRP A 132 10.42 -5.29 0.60
N PHE A 133 11.05 -5.91 1.60
CA PHE A 133 12.47 -6.25 1.57
C PHE A 133 12.71 -7.75 1.70
N GLY A 134 12.02 -8.43 2.64
CA GLY A 134 12.21 -9.85 2.91
C GLY A 134 11.87 -10.75 1.72
N PHE A 135 10.68 -10.59 1.14
CA PHE A 135 10.19 -11.37 0.00
C PHE A 135 11.07 -11.14 -1.25
N PRO A 136 11.39 -9.89 -1.64
CA PRO A 136 12.38 -9.63 -2.69
C PRO A 136 13.75 -10.24 -2.42
N TYR A 137 14.28 -10.12 -1.19
CA TYR A 137 15.61 -10.61 -0.83
C TYR A 137 15.70 -12.14 -0.93
N LEU A 138 14.69 -12.86 -0.43
CA LEU A 138 14.61 -14.31 -0.51
C LEU A 138 14.58 -14.81 -1.96
N ARG A 139 13.83 -14.13 -2.83
CA ARG A 139 13.73 -14.52 -4.24
C ARG A 139 14.90 -14.10 -5.11
N SER A 140 15.56 -12.99 -4.80
CA SER A 140 16.76 -12.55 -5.51
C SER A 140 17.88 -13.60 -5.45
N ARG A 141 17.97 -14.37 -4.36
CA ARG A 141 18.95 -15.48 -4.23
C ARG A 141 18.69 -16.68 -5.15
N HIS A 142 17.44 -16.92 -5.55
CA HIS A 142 17.07 -18.10 -6.34
C HIS A 142 16.75 -17.80 -7.81
N THR A 143 16.30 -16.59 -8.14
CA THR A 143 15.56 -16.35 -9.39
C THR A 143 16.23 -15.31 -10.31
N GLY A 144 17.31 -14.67 -9.88
CA GLY A 144 17.93 -13.55 -10.61
C GLY A 144 18.78 -13.91 -11.83
N GLN A 145 19.24 -15.16 -12.02
CA GLN A 145 20.10 -15.54 -13.15
C GLN A 145 19.42 -16.43 -14.20
N GLU A 146 18.61 -17.42 -13.80
CA GLU A 146 17.96 -18.35 -14.74
C GLU A 146 16.80 -17.71 -15.52
N GLU A 147 15.99 -16.86 -14.89
CA GLU A 147 14.88 -16.15 -15.56
C GLU A 147 15.35 -15.03 -16.50
N ARG A 148 16.48 -14.38 -16.20
CA ARG A 148 17.07 -13.38 -17.11
C ARG A 148 17.51 -14.01 -18.44
N ALA A 149 18.03 -15.24 -18.39
CA ALA A 149 18.44 -15.97 -19.59
C ALA A 149 17.26 -16.52 -20.40
N THR A 150 16.15 -16.91 -19.75
CA THR A 150 14.94 -17.40 -20.42
C THR A 150 14.09 -16.27 -21.00
N THR A 151 13.95 -15.14 -20.30
CA THR A 151 13.21 -13.97 -20.78
C THR A 151 13.89 -13.35 -22.02
N ALA A 152 15.23 -13.28 -22.04
CA ALA A 152 15.99 -12.84 -23.21
C ALA A 152 15.82 -13.75 -24.44
N ARG A 153 15.53 -15.05 -24.22
CA ARG A 153 15.22 -16.02 -25.28
C ARG A 153 13.77 -15.89 -25.78
N GLU A 154 12.80 -15.72 -24.87
CA GLU A 154 11.38 -15.60 -25.20
C GLU A 154 11.02 -14.26 -25.89
N GLN A 155 11.74 -13.17 -25.59
CA GLN A 155 11.60 -11.88 -26.27
C GLN A 155 11.79 -11.98 -27.80
N SER A 156 12.47 -13.02 -28.29
CA SER A 156 12.67 -13.24 -29.73
C SER A 156 11.47 -13.85 -30.47
N MET A 157 10.44 -14.37 -29.78
CA MET A 157 9.50 -15.31 -30.40
C MET A 157 7.98 -15.03 -30.33
N LYS A 158 7.44 -13.89 -29.85
CA LYS A 158 5.97 -13.72 -29.90
C LYS A 158 5.41 -12.30 -30.04
N GLN A 159 4.39 -12.22 -30.89
CA GLN A 159 3.54 -11.06 -31.23
C GLN A 159 2.22 -11.06 -30.42
N GLN A 160 2.33 -11.29 -29.12
CA GLN A 160 1.30 -10.96 -28.12
C GLN A 160 1.80 -9.72 -27.35
N THR A 161 0.90 -8.89 -26.83
CA THR A 161 1.24 -7.68 -26.02
C THR A 161 2.54 -7.88 -25.24
N SER A 162 3.53 -7.03 -25.49
CA SER A 162 4.88 -7.23 -24.95
C SER A 162 4.79 -7.33 -23.42
N MET A 163 5.64 -8.14 -22.77
CA MET A 163 5.63 -8.31 -21.31
C MET A 163 5.68 -6.97 -20.57
N GLU A 164 6.42 -6.03 -21.15
CA GLU A 164 6.41 -4.60 -20.83
C GLU A 164 5.01 -4.02 -20.69
N GLN A 165 4.18 -4.12 -21.72
CA GLN A 165 2.84 -3.55 -21.70
C GLN A 165 1.98 -4.15 -20.58
N ARG A 166 2.17 -5.45 -20.29
CA ARG A 166 1.44 -6.13 -19.22
C ARG A 166 1.87 -5.66 -17.83
N ILE A 167 3.17 -5.48 -17.62
CA ILE A 167 3.70 -5.00 -16.33
C ILE A 167 3.35 -3.52 -16.13
N ASP A 168 3.50 -2.69 -17.16
CA ASP A 168 3.08 -1.29 -17.09
C ASP A 168 1.58 -1.16 -16.82
N GLN A 169 0.76 -2.01 -17.44
CA GLN A 169 -0.68 -2.06 -17.17
C GLN A 169 -0.95 -2.49 -15.73
N MET A 170 -0.35 -3.58 -15.26
CA MET A 170 -0.50 -4.08 -13.88
C MET A 170 -0.08 -3.04 -12.84
N LEU A 171 1.07 -2.39 -13.04
CA LEU A 171 1.54 -1.31 -12.17
C LEU A 171 0.60 -0.10 -12.25
N THR A 172 0.05 0.20 -13.42
CA THR A 172 -0.93 1.29 -13.57
C THR A 172 -2.26 0.98 -12.87
N GLU A 173 -2.72 -0.27 -12.91
CA GLU A 173 -3.89 -0.72 -12.15
C GLU A 173 -3.66 -0.50 -10.64
N ALA A 174 -2.48 -0.88 -10.13
CA ALA A 174 -2.10 -0.57 -8.74
C ALA A 174 -2.03 0.95 -8.48
N ARG A 175 -1.54 1.77 -9.44
CA ARG A 175 -1.43 3.24 -9.32
C ARG A 175 -2.78 3.92 -9.15
N VAL A 176 -3.81 3.42 -9.82
CA VAL A 176 -5.14 4.02 -9.75
C VAL A 176 -5.78 3.73 -8.39
N VAL A 177 -5.53 2.55 -7.82
CA VAL A 177 -6.18 2.10 -6.58
C VAL A 177 -5.44 2.58 -5.32
N LEU A 178 -4.10 2.56 -5.34
CA LEU A 178 -3.27 2.77 -4.15
C LEU A 178 -3.55 4.11 -3.41
N PRO A 179 -3.64 5.27 -4.09
CA PRO A 179 -3.94 6.53 -3.42
C PRO A 179 -5.30 6.54 -2.73
N GLY A 180 -6.30 5.86 -3.32
CA GLY A 180 -7.63 5.73 -2.72
C GLY A 180 -7.59 4.93 -1.41
N VAL A 181 -6.89 3.80 -1.40
CA VAL A 181 -6.74 2.96 -0.20
C VAL A 181 -5.92 3.67 0.88
N GLN A 182 -4.88 4.42 0.51
CA GLN A 182 -4.11 5.23 1.46
C GLN A 182 -4.91 6.41 2.01
N ALA A 183 -5.82 6.98 1.22
CA ALA A 183 -6.74 7.98 1.73
C ALA A 183 -7.66 7.40 2.79
N LEU A 184 -8.28 6.24 2.52
CA LEU A 184 -9.10 5.52 3.51
C LEU A 184 -8.31 5.23 4.79
N LEU A 185 -7.08 4.73 4.66
CA LEU A 185 -6.18 4.48 5.78
C LEU A 185 -6.00 5.75 6.62
N GLY A 186 -5.59 6.86 6.02
CA GLY A 186 -5.33 8.09 6.75
C GLY A 186 -6.58 8.71 7.38
N PHE A 187 -7.74 8.66 6.72
CA PHE A 187 -9.01 9.06 7.33
C PHE A 187 -9.37 8.20 8.54
N GLN A 188 -9.16 6.89 8.46
CA GLN A 188 -9.39 5.98 9.58
C GLN A 188 -8.45 6.24 10.75
N LEU A 189 -7.17 6.51 10.47
CA LEU A 189 -6.18 6.86 11.50
C LEU A 189 -6.61 8.14 12.24
N VAL A 190 -6.96 9.19 11.49
CA VAL A 190 -7.36 10.49 12.05
C VAL A 190 -8.69 10.42 12.78
N SER A 191 -9.62 9.57 12.36
CA SER A 191 -10.92 9.39 13.01
C SER A 191 -10.79 8.95 14.47
N VAL A 192 -9.80 8.11 14.80
CA VAL A 192 -9.55 7.63 16.17
C VAL A 192 -9.21 8.77 17.12
N LEU A 193 -8.60 9.85 16.62
CA LEU A 193 -8.24 11.03 17.40
C LEU A 193 -9.40 12.01 17.61
N THR A 194 -10.64 11.61 17.34
CA THR A 194 -11.82 12.47 17.52
C THR A 194 -12.61 12.09 18.76
N GLN A 195 -13.24 13.08 19.41
CA GLN A 195 -14.16 12.84 20.53
C GLN A 195 -15.37 11.97 20.15
N ALA A 196 -15.76 11.96 18.87
CA ALA A 196 -16.82 11.09 18.39
C ALA A 196 -16.42 9.61 18.54
N PHE A 197 -15.16 9.28 18.20
CA PHE A 197 -14.66 7.92 18.33
C PHE A 197 -14.58 7.46 19.80
N GLU A 198 -14.22 8.34 20.73
CA GLU A 198 -14.19 8.02 22.16
C GLU A 198 -15.54 7.57 22.72
N LYS A 199 -16.63 8.15 22.22
CA LYS A 199 -17.99 7.85 22.65
C LYS A 199 -18.53 6.54 22.07
N LEU A 200 -17.84 5.95 21.09
CA LEU A 200 -18.28 4.70 20.48
C LEU A 200 -18.24 3.52 21.48
N PRO A 201 -19.16 2.56 21.34
CA PRO A 201 -19.10 1.30 22.05
C PRO A 201 -17.77 0.56 21.80
N ALA A 202 -17.29 -0.18 22.80
CA ALA A 202 -16.04 -0.94 22.70
C ALA A 202 -16.03 -1.91 21.50
N SER A 203 -17.17 -2.53 21.18
CA SER A 203 -17.32 -3.40 20.02
C SER A 203 -17.05 -2.67 18.69
N SER A 204 -17.52 -1.43 18.57
CA SER A 204 -17.31 -0.61 17.37
C SER A 204 -15.85 -0.16 17.25
N LYS A 205 -15.20 0.18 18.37
CA LYS A 205 -13.76 0.51 18.39
C LYS A 205 -12.90 -0.68 17.94
N VAL A 206 -13.21 -1.89 18.41
CA VAL A 206 -12.49 -3.12 18.01
C VAL A 206 -12.72 -3.42 16.53
N LEU A 207 -13.94 -3.28 16.03
CA LEU A 207 -14.24 -3.51 14.62
C LEU A 207 -13.56 -2.47 13.72
N HIS A 208 -13.55 -1.19 14.12
CA HIS A 208 -12.77 -0.15 13.43
C HIS A 208 -11.28 -0.49 13.39
N ALA A 209 -10.71 -0.97 14.51
CA ALA A 209 -9.32 -1.41 14.54
C ALA A 209 -9.06 -2.59 13.60
N ALA A 210 -9.97 -3.56 13.53
CA ALA A 210 -9.89 -4.68 12.60
C ALA A 210 -10.00 -4.22 11.14
N SER A 211 -10.88 -3.26 10.85
CA SER A 211 -11.00 -2.64 9.54
C SER A 211 -9.74 -1.91 9.12
N LEU A 212 -9.20 -1.08 10.00
CA LEU A 212 -7.94 -0.37 9.82
C LEU A 212 -6.76 -1.33 9.58
N ALA A 213 -6.72 -2.45 10.31
CA ALA A 213 -5.74 -3.50 10.09
C ALA A 213 -5.86 -4.09 8.68
N CYS A 214 -7.09 -4.39 8.22
CA CYS A 214 -7.31 -4.90 6.87
C CYS A 214 -6.90 -3.89 5.79
N ILE A 215 -7.26 -2.61 5.93
CA ILE A 215 -6.82 -1.55 5.00
C ILE A 215 -5.28 -1.45 4.98
N THR A 216 -4.63 -1.49 6.14
CA THR A 216 -3.17 -1.49 6.22
C THR A 216 -2.55 -2.68 5.47
N VAL A 217 -3.08 -3.89 5.65
CA VAL A 217 -2.63 -5.08 4.89
C VAL A 217 -2.79 -4.83 3.37
N SER A 218 -3.93 -4.29 2.94
CA SER A 218 -4.17 -3.95 1.53
C SER A 218 -3.12 -2.97 0.99
N VAL A 219 -2.76 -1.93 1.75
CA VAL A 219 -1.71 -0.97 1.35
C VAL A 219 -0.37 -1.67 1.19
N VAL A 220 0.02 -2.51 2.15
CA VAL A 220 1.27 -3.28 2.08
C VAL A 220 1.32 -4.16 0.83
N LEU A 221 0.23 -4.88 0.55
CA LEU A 221 0.14 -5.75 -0.63
C LEU A 221 0.17 -4.96 -1.94
N LEU A 222 -0.50 -3.79 -2.03
CA LEU A 222 -0.51 -2.96 -3.25
C LEU A 222 0.84 -2.28 -3.54
N ILE A 223 1.64 -1.98 -2.51
CA ILE A 223 3.00 -1.43 -2.68
C ILE A 223 4.00 -2.52 -3.13
N THR A 224 3.74 -3.78 -2.75
CA THR A 224 4.67 -4.90 -2.94
C THR A 224 5.08 -5.14 -4.41
N PRO A 225 4.19 -5.12 -5.43
CA PRO A 225 4.58 -5.32 -6.83
C PRO A 225 5.67 -4.34 -7.31
N ALA A 226 5.52 -3.05 -7.00
CA ALA A 226 6.49 -2.03 -7.38
C ALA A 226 7.82 -2.22 -6.63
N ALA A 227 7.76 -2.52 -5.32
CA ALA A 227 8.96 -2.83 -4.54
C ALA A 227 9.69 -4.08 -5.09
N TYR A 228 8.94 -5.12 -5.44
CA TYR A 228 9.46 -6.37 -5.99
C TYR A 228 10.10 -6.18 -7.36
N HIS A 229 9.42 -5.50 -8.28
CA HIS A 229 9.92 -5.18 -9.61
C HIS A 229 11.25 -4.42 -9.55
N ARG A 230 11.35 -3.46 -8.63
CA ARG A 230 12.53 -2.63 -8.45
C ARG A 230 13.69 -3.35 -7.75
N ILE A 231 13.42 -4.07 -6.66
CA ILE A 231 14.48 -4.67 -5.83
C ILE A 231 15.05 -5.95 -6.45
N VAL A 232 14.21 -6.79 -7.05
CA VAL A 232 14.66 -8.08 -7.61
C VAL A 232 15.13 -7.95 -9.05
N PHE A 233 14.37 -7.23 -9.87
CA PHE A 233 14.58 -7.17 -11.31
C PHE A 233 15.20 -5.85 -11.77
N ALA A 234 15.50 -4.92 -10.85
CA ALA A 234 16.01 -3.60 -11.21
C ALA A 234 15.13 -2.91 -12.27
N GLY A 235 13.81 -3.10 -12.19
CA GLY A 235 12.85 -2.55 -13.16
C GLY A 235 12.79 -3.29 -14.52
N GLN A 236 13.44 -4.46 -14.65
CA GLN A 236 13.32 -5.29 -15.84
C GLN A 236 12.00 -6.06 -15.88
N ASP A 237 11.34 -6.00 -17.04
CA ASP A 237 10.06 -6.64 -17.28
C ASP A 237 10.19 -8.15 -17.49
N THR A 238 9.70 -8.96 -16.54
CA THR A 238 9.68 -10.42 -16.63
C THR A 238 8.29 -11.01 -16.36
N GLU A 239 7.99 -12.17 -16.94
CA GLU A 239 6.70 -12.87 -16.70
C GLU A 239 6.49 -13.16 -15.20
N GLU A 240 7.57 -13.38 -14.46
CA GLU A 240 7.53 -13.55 -13.02
C GLU A 240 7.02 -12.30 -12.27
N VAL A 241 7.53 -11.11 -12.62
CA VAL A 241 7.06 -9.85 -12.03
C VAL A 241 5.56 -9.69 -12.26
N HIS A 242 5.10 -9.95 -13.48
CA HIS A 242 3.68 -9.88 -13.82
C HIS A 242 2.86 -10.89 -13.01
N ARG A 243 3.27 -12.17 -12.95
CA ARG A 243 2.56 -13.23 -12.22
C ARG A 243 2.48 -12.97 -10.72
N VAL A 244 3.59 -12.54 -10.12
CA VAL A 244 3.67 -12.26 -8.67
C VAL A 244 2.91 -10.97 -8.36
N GLY A 245 3.15 -9.90 -9.12
CA GLY A 245 2.49 -8.62 -8.92
C GLY A 245 0.97 -8.70 -9.07
N SER A 246 0.48 -9.42 -10.09
CA SER A 246 -0.96 -9.63 -10.29
C SER A 246 -1.61 -10.37 -9.12
N ARG A 247 -0.91 -11.34 -8.51
CA ARG A 247 -1.39 -12.03 -7.31
C ARG A 247 -1.47 -11.11 -6.11
N PHE A 248 -0.47 -10.25 -5.90
CA PHE A 248 -0.50 -9.28 -4.80
C PHE A 248 -1.65 -8.28 -4.95
N ILE A 249 -1.89 -7.76 -6.16
CA ILE A 249 -3.02 -6.87 -6.44
C ILE A 249 -4.36 -7.60 -6.19
N ALA A 250 -4.50 -8.83 -6.69
CA ALA A 250 -5.71 -9.63 -6.48
C ALA A 250 -5.92 -10.05 -5.02
N LEU A 251 -4.86 -10.27 -4.24
CA LEU A 251 -4.97 -10.58 -2.81
C LEU A 251 -5.29 -9.34 -1.98
N ALA A 252 -4.92 -8.14 -2.44
CA ALA A 252 -5.18 -6.89 -1.73
C ALA A 252 -6.68 -6.52 -1.71
N THR A 253 -7.46 -6.95 -2.70
CA THR A 253 -8.90 -6.63 -2.79
C THR A 253 -9.72 -7.27 -1.66
N ILE A 254 -9.30 -8.42 -1.15
CA ILE A 254 -9.99 -9.13 -0.05
C ILE A 254 -9.95 -8.32 1.26
N PRO A 255 -8.77 -7.98 1.82
CA PRO A 255 -8.71 -7.17 3.02
C PRO A 255 -9.23 -5.75 2.78
N LEU A 256 -9.10 -5.20 1.56
CA LEU A 256 -9.74 -3.92 1.22
C LEU A 256 -11.27 -3.97 1.41
N ALA A 257 -11.92 -5.00 0.85
CA ALA A 257 -13.37 -5.16 0.96
C ALA A 257 -13.83 -5.37 2.41
N LEU A 258 -13.09 -6.16 3.18
CA LEU A 258 -13.35 -6.37 4.62
C LEU A 258 -13.20 -5.07 5.41
N GLY A 259 -12.13 -4.30 5.14
CA GLY A 259 -11.87 -3.03 5.80
C GLY A 259 -12.99 -2.03 5.58
N ILE A 260 -13.39 -1.83 4.31
CA ILE A 260 -14.49 -0.92 3.94
C ILE A 260 -15.82 -1.39 4.56
N ALA A 261 -16.14 -2.68 4.50
CA ALA A 261 -17.39 -3.20 5.04
C ALA A 261 -17.48 -3.06 6.57
N GLY A 262 -16.39 -3.33 7.29
CA GLY A 262 -16.37 -3.17 8.75
C GLY A 262 -16.49 -1.70 9.18
N ASP A 263 -15.87 -0.78 8.46
CA ASP A 263 -16.02 0.66 8.74
C ASP A 263 -17.44 1.14 8.44
N LEU A 264 -18.01 0.66 7.32
CA LEU A 264 -19.39 0.96 6.97
C LEU A 264 -20.36 0.46 8.03
N TYR A 265 -20.12 -0.71 8.62
CA TYR A 265 -20.89 -1.18 9.76
C TYR A 265 -20.77 -0.22 10.94
N VAL A 266 -19.56 0.20 11.32
CA VAL A 266 -19.34 1.09 12.47
C VAL A 266 -20.09 2.41 12.28
N VAL A 267 -19.98 3.01 11.10
CA VAL A 267 -20.65 4.26 10.76
C VAL A 267 -22.17 4.10 10.76
N LEU A 268 -22.70 3.02 10.15
CA LEU A 268 -24.15 2.81 10.09
C LEU A 268 -24.76 2.40 11.41
N ALA A 269 -24.03 1.67 12.26
CA ALA A 269 -24.47 1.32 13.59
C ALA A 269 -24.69 2.59 14.43
N GLU A 270 -23.79 3.57 14.28
CA GLU A 270 -23.91 4.87 14.94
C GLU A 270 -25.06 5.72 14.36
N ILE A 271 -25.19 5.80 13.03
CA ILE A 271 -26.24 6.61 12.37
C ILE A 271 -27.65 6.06 12.65
N THR A 272 -27.82 4.74 12.56
CA THR A 272 -29.14 4.11 12.59
C THR A 272 -29.57 3.66 13.99
N ALA A 273 -28.64 3.70 14.96
CA ALA A 273 -28.80 3.08 16.27
C ALA A 273 -29.28 1.60 16.22
N SER A 274 -29.01 0.91 15.10
CA SER A 274 -29.47 -0.47 14.85
C SER A 274 -28.36 -1.33 14.26
N ALA A 275 -27.86 -2.27 15.06
CA ALA A 275 -26.84 -3.22 14.63
C ALA A 275 -27.31 -4.12 13.47
N MET A 276 -28.60 -4.43 13.41
CA MET A 276 -29.16 -5.27 12.35
C MET A 276 -29.15 -4.55 11.00
N VAL A 277 -29.58 -3.28 10.95
CA VAL A 277 -29.58 -2.48 9.72
C VAL A 277 -28.15 -2.28 9.23
N ALA A 278 -27.23 -1.95 10.14
CA ALA A 278 -25.81 -1.83 9.83
C ALA A 278 -25.22 -3.14 9.28
N ALA A 279 -25.51 -4.29 9.90
CA ALA A 279 -25.03 -5.60 9.46
C ALA A 279 -25.55 -5.98 8.07
N VAL A 280 -26.83 -5.74 7.78
CA VAL A 280 -27.42 -6.05 6.48
C VAL A 280 -26.77 -5.22 5.38
N ILE A 281 -26.62 -3.91 5.58
CA ILE A 281 -26.03 -3.01 4.57
C ILE A 281 -24.54 -3.30 4.40
N ALA A 282 -23.78 -3.45 5.48
CA ALA A 282 -22.36 -3.79 5.43
C ALA A 282 -22.13 -5.16 4.77
N GLY A 283 -22.97 -6.15 5.09
CA GLY A 283 -22.94 -7.46 4.46
C GLY A 283 -23.26 -7.40 2.97
N ALA A 284 -24.28 -6.63 2.58
CA ALA A 284 -24.60 -6.41 1.17
C ALA A 284 -23.47 -5.69 0.41
N ALA A 285 -22.85 -4.68 1.03
CA ALA A 285 -21.69 -3.99 0.47
C ALA A 285 -20.49 -4.93 0.31
N LEU A 286 -20.21 -5.78 1.31
CA LEU A 286 -19.15 -6.78 1.24
C LEU A 286 -19.41 -7.77 0.10
N LEU A 287 -20.63 -8.30 0.00
CA LEU A 287 -21.03 -9.20 -1.09
C LEU A 287 -20.92 -8.53 -2.46
N LEU A 288 -21.25 -7.24 -2.55
CA LEU A 288 -21.10 -6.46 -3.77
C LEU A 288 -19.63 -6.28 -4.15
N LEU A 289 -18.78 -5.88 -3.20
CA LEU A 289 -17.34 -5.68 -3.44
C LEU A 289 -16.63 -6.98 -3.82
N VAL A 290 -16.88 -8.07 -3.06
CA VAL A 290 -16.30 -9.40 -3.34
C VAL A 290 -16.91 -10.01 -4.60
N GLY A 291 -18.21 -9.83 -4.83
CA GLY A 291 -18.92 -10.34 -6.00
C GLY A 291 -18.42 -9.70 -7.30
N LEU A 292 -18.31 -8.38 -7.33
CA LEU A 292 -17.74 -7.66 -8.48
C LEU A 292 -16.25 -7.95 -8.65
N GLY A 293 -15.50 -8.00 -7.55
CA GLY A 293 -14.04 -8.19 -7.58
C GLY A 293 -13.59 -9.61 -7.96
N HIS A 294 -14.29 -10.64 -7.51
CA HIS A 294 -13.86 -12.04 -7.67
C HIS A 294 -14.89 -12.94 -8.37
N ALA A 295 -16.19 -12.77 -8.10
CA ALA A 295 -17.20 -13.64 -8.70
C ALA A 295 -17.42 -13.32 -10.19
N PHE A 296 -17.40 -12.03 -10.58
CA PHE A 296 -17.55 -11.65 -11.99
C PHE A 296 -16.41 -12.20 -12.88
N PRO A 297 -15.11 -12.04 -12.53
CA PRO A 297 -14.02 -12.67 -13.27
C PRO A 297 -14.14 -14.21 -13.33
N ALA A 298 -14.47 -14.86 -12.21
CA ALA A 298 -14.59 -16.31 -12.15
C ALA A 298 -15.72 -16.84 -13.04
N VAL A 299 -16.87 -16.17 -13.08
CA VAL A 299 -18.02 -16.55 -13.93
C VAL A 299 -17.69 -16.37 -15.41
N VAL A 300 -16.99 -15.29 -15.79
CA VAL A 300 -16.54 -15.07 -17.17
C VAL A 300 -15.53 -16.15 -17.60
N GLN A 301 -14.61 -16.53 -16.70
CA GLN A 301 -13.62 -17.57 -16.97
C GLN A 301 -14.25 -18.96 -17.10
N LEU A 302 -15.23 -19.29 -16.27
CA LEU A 302 -16.02 -20.52 -16.37
C LEU A 302 -16.87 -20.58 -17.65
N ARG A 303 -17.38 -19.43 -18.15
CA ARG A 303 -18.09 -19.38 -19.44
C ARG A 303 -17.14 -19.58 -20.63
N ARG A 304 -15.90 -19.09 -20.56
CA ARG A 304 -14.89 -19.32 -21.61
C ARG A 304 -14.41 -20.76 -21.71
N LEU A 305 -14.44 -21.52 -20.60
CA LEU A 305 -14.08 -22.95 -20.60
C LEU A 305 -15.22 -23.87 -21.07
N ARG A 306 -16.44 -23.35 -21.21
CA ARG A 306 -17.62 -24.08 -21.70
C ARG A 306 -17.92 -23.83 -23.18
N LEU A 307 -17.18 -22.94 -23.83
CA LEU A 307 -17.22 -22.66 -25.28
C LEU A 307 -16.00 -23.30 -25.95
#